data_AF-A0A7X0A4S9-F1
#
_entry.id   AF-A0A7X0A4S9-F1
#
_cell.length_a   1.000
_cell.length_b   1.000
_cell.length_c   1.000
_cell.angle_alpha   90.00
_cell.angle_beta   90.00
_cell.angle_gamma   90.00
#
_symmetry.space_group_name_H-M   'P 1'
#
loop_
_entity.id
_entity.type
_entity.pdbx_description
1 polymer ?
#
loop_
_entity_poly.entity_id
_entity_poly.type
_entity_poly.pdbx_seq_one_letter_code
_entity_poly.pdbx_strand_id
1 'polypeptide(L)'
;MKIKIALLISLSLNTALFAQTKKIDPAQLKPFIPKGYTILERGQGDFNQDGYTDVILILASNKEEKDGQAARPLLILLGKADGSLSLYGRNDNVVLCKECGGVMGDPLQEIVVKGHYFSVEHYGGSIDRWSQVVTFKYDLLT
;
A
#
# COMPACT_ATOMS: atom_id res chain seq x y z
N MET A 1 -37.76 42.55 -40.69
CA MET A 1 -37.32 42.41 -39.28
C MET A 1 -36.63 41.04 -39.14
N LYS A 2 -35.30 40.99 -39.01
CA LYS A 2 -34.53 39.72 -38.91
C LYS A 2 -34.00 39.59 -37.47
N ILE A 3 -34.51 38.63 -36.71
CA ILE A 3 -34.06 38.35 -35.35
C ILE A 3 -32.88 37.38 -35.43
N LYS A 4 -31.68 37.80 -35.03
CA LYS A 4 -30.52 36.92 -34.87
C LYS A 4 -30.55 36.36 -33.46
N ILE A 5 -30.84 35.07 -33.32
CA ILE A 5 -30.73 34.34 -32.06
C ILE A 5 -29.28 33.87 -31.95
N ALA A 6 -28.51 34.46 -31.04
CA ALA A 6 -27.17 34.00 -30.69
C ALA A 6 -27.30 32.92 -29.60
N LEU A 7 -26.99 31.67 -29.96
CA LEU A 7 -26.95 30.54 -29.03
C LEU A 7 -25.59 30.57 -28.30
N LEU A 8 -25.58 31.01 -27.03
CA LEU A 8 -24.42 30.92 -26.15
C LEU A 8 -24.30 29.49 -25.61
N ILE A 9 -23.35 28.71 -26.16
CA ILE A 9 -22.97 27.42 -25.61
C ILE A 9 -21.95 27.69 -24.49
N SER A 10 -22.37 27.63 -23.23
CA SER A 10 -21.47 27.68 -22.09
C SER A 10 -20.72 26.35 -21.99
N LEU A 11 -19.50 26.31 -22.52
CA LEU A 11 -18.61 25.16 -22.38
C LEU A 11 -18.04 25.17 -20.95
N SER A 12 -18.71 24.48 -20.02
CA SER A 12 -18.16 24.24 -18.68
C SER A 12 -16.97 23.28 -18.79
N LEU A 13 -15.75 23.82 -18.70
CA LEU A 13 -14.54 23.02 -18.52
C LEU A 13 -14.63 22.30 -17.17
N ASN A 14 -15.11 21.05 -17.17
CA ASN A 14 -14.90 20.15 -16.05
C ASN A 14 -13.41 19.80 -15.99
N THR A 15 -12.63 20.60 -15.26
CA THR A 15 -11.29 20.21 -14.84
C THR A 15 -11.44 19.12 -13.78
N ALA A 16 -11.69 17.88 -14.21
CA ALA A 16 -11.40 16.74 -13.37
C ALA A 16 -9.89 16.76 -13.15
N LEU A 17 -9.44 17.25 -11.98
CA LEU A 17 -8.10 16.95 -11.49
C LEU A 17 -8.07 15.44 -11.27
N PHE A 18 -7.67 14.70 -12.30
CA PHE A 18 -7.10 13.39 -12.06
C PHE A 18 -5.82 13.65 -11.29
N ALA A 19 -5.85 13.43 -9.98
CA ALA A 19 -4.64 13.34 -9.18
C ALA A 19 -3.80 12.22 -9.83
N GLN A 20 -2.84 12.62 -10.65
CA GLN A 20 -1.88 11.69 -11.22
C GLN A 20 -1.07 11.22 -10.02
N THR A 21 -1.37 10.02 -9.52
CA THR A 21 -0.62 9.41 -8.41
C THR A 21 0.85 9.42 -8.82
N LYS A 22 1.63 10.31 -8.19
CA LYS A 22 3.05 10.45 -8.49
C LYS A 22 3.70 9.14 -8.12
N LYS A 23 4.28 8.46 -9.11
CA LYS A 23 4.94 7.17 -8.91
C LYS A 23 6.13 7.36 -7.96
N ILE A 24 6.21 6.53 -6.93
CA ILE A 24 7.33 6.58 -5.97
C ILE A 24 8.59 5.99 -6.61
N ASP A 25 9.69 6.74 -6.53
CA ASP A 25 11.02 6.26 -6.92
C ASP A 25 11.54 5.29 -5.85
N PRO A 26 11.96 4.06 -6.23
CA PRO A 26 12.58 3.11 -5.30
C PRO A 26 13.70 3.69 -4.43
N ALA A 27 14.44 4.70 -4.90
CA ALA A 27 15.47 5.37 -4.12
C ALA A 27 14.91 6.04 -2.85
N GLN A 28 13.66 6.52 -2.88
CA GLN A 28 12.98 7.16 -1.75
C GLN A 28 12.65 6.17 -0.63
N LEU A 29 12.59 4.87 -0.95
CA LEU A 29 12.28 3.82 0.02
C LEU A 29 13.51 3.39 0.82
N LYS A 30 14.72 3.56 0.26
CA LYS A 30 15.99 3.10 0.86
C LYS A 30 16.18 3.52 2.32
N PRO A 31 15.88 4.77 2.74
CA PRO A 31 16.05 5.18 4.14
C PRO A 31 15.20 4.40 5.14
N PHE A 32 14.11 3.76 4.69
CA PHE A 32 13.18 3.01 5.54
C PHE A 32 13.50 1.52 5.64
N ILE A 33 14.46 1.02 4.86
CA ILE A 33 14.84 -0.39 4.82
C ILE A 33 16.04 -0.60 5.75
N PRO A 34 15.89 -1.27 6.91
CA PRO A 34 17.01 -1.52 7.80
C PRO A 34 18.03 -2.46 7.15
N LYS A 35 19.28 -2.38 7.61
CA LYS A 35 20.33 -3.30 7.16
C LYS A 35 19.90 -4.76 7.39
N GLY A 36 20.07 -5.60 6.37
CA GLY A 36 19.67 -7.00 6.42
C GLY A 36 18.21 -7.25 6.08
N TYR A 37 17.50 -6.26 5.56
CA TYR A 37 16.14 -6.42 5.02
C TYR A 37 16.10 -6.09 3.52
N THR A 38 15.13 -6.69 2.84
CA THR A 38 14.75 -6.38 1.46
C THR A 38 13.25 -6.11 1.39
N ILE A 39 12.80 -5.38 0.37
CA ILE A 39 11.36 -5.24 0.11
C ILE A 39 10.87 -6.59 -0.42
N LEU A 40 9.91 -7.18 0.29
CA LEU A 40 9.19 -8.37 -0.15
C LEU A 40 8.01 -7.98 -1.05
N GLU A 41 7.23 -7.00 -0.61
CA GLU A 41 6.07 -6.51 -1.35
C GLU A 41 5.80 -5.03 -1.05
N ARG A 42 5.07 -4.37 -1.96
CA ARG A 42 4.63 -2.99 -1.78
C ARG A 42 3.25 -2.69 -2.36
N GLY A 43 2.50 -1.87 -1.65
CA GLY A 43 1.26 -1.23 -2.12
C GLY A 43 1.42 0.30 -2.15
N GLN A 44 0.69 0.97 -3.03
CA GLN A 44 0.68 2.44 -3.13
C GLN A 44 -0.76 2.94 -3.25
N GLY A 45 -1.06 4.07 -2.62
CA GLY A 45 -2.38 4.69 -2.61
C GLY A 45 -2.33 6.08 -1.98
N ASP A 46 -3.48 6.71 -1.79
CA ASP A 46 -3.65 7.91 -0.97
C ASP A 46 -4.58 7.51 0.17
N PHE A 47 -4.00 7.01 1.26
CA PHE A 47 -4.75 6.34 2.34
C PHE A 47 -5.32 7.37 3.33
N ASN A 48 -4.57 8.43 3.60
CA ASN A 48 -4.99 9.54 4.47
C ASN A 48 -5.74 10.67 3.73
N GLN A 49 -5.92 10.56 2.41
CA GLN A 49 -6.71 11.49 1.59
C GLN A 49 -6.16 12.92 1.56
N ASP A 50 -4.85 13.07 1.65
CA ASP A 50 -4.19 14.38 1.56
C ASP A 50 -3.72 14.73 0.13
N GLY A 51 -3.92 13.81 -0.81
CA GLY A 51 -3.55 13.97 -2.21
C GLY A 51 -2.09 13.59 -2.54
N TYR A 52 -1.33 13.08 -1.56
CA TYR A 52 0.02 12.57 -1.76
C TYR A 52 0.06 11.04 -1.81
N THR A 53 1.00 10.49 -2.59
CA THR A 53 1.14 9.03 -2.69
C THR A 53 1.79 8.48 -1.43
N ASP A 54 1.05 7.63 -0.73
CA ASP A 54 1.49 6.80 0.39
C ASP A 54 1.99 5.43 -0.08
N VAL A 55 2.74 4.76 0.79
CA VAL A 55 3.32 3.44 0.50
C VAL A 55 3.15 2.50 1.69
N ILE A 56 2.67 1.29 1.40
CA ILE A 56 2.78 0.14 2.31
C ILE A 56 3.97 -0.70 1.85
N LEU A 57 4.89 -1.00 2.75
CA LEU A 57 6.02 -1.89 2.49
C LEU A 57 5.96 -3.10 3.41
N ILE A 58 6.10 -4.29 2.83
CA ILE A 58 6.43 -5.50 3.59
C ILE A 58 7.91 -5.78 3.37
N LEU A 59 8.64 -5.99 4.47
CA LEU A 59 10.05 -6.30 4.46
C LEU A 59 10.30 -7.77 4.79
N ALA A 60 11.21 -8.39 4.06
CA ALA A 60 11.78 -9.71 4.35
C ALA A 60 13.15 -9.54 5.03
N SER A 61 13.40 -10.30 6.10
CA SER A 61 14.73 -10.35 6.69
C SER A 61 15.59 -11.31 5.90
N ASN A 62 16.85 -10.97 5.63
CA ASN A 62 17.81 -11.91 5.02
C ASN A 62 18.07 -13.16 5.87
N LYS A 63 17.64 -13.17 7.13
CA LYS A 63 17.68 -14.34 8.02
C LYS A 63 16.58 -15.34 7.74
N GLU A 64 15.53 -14.97 7.01
CA GLU A 64 14.36 -15.82 6.79
C GLU A 64 14.68 -17.11 6.01
N GLU A 65 15.81 -17.14 5.29
CA GLU A 65 16.32 -18.37 4.63
C GLU A 65 16.87 -19.40 5.62
N LYS A 66 17.23 -18.99 6.83
CA LYS A 66 17.74 -19.87 7.89
C LYS A 66 16.75 -20.04 9.04
N ASP A 67 15.88 -19.06 9.22
CA ASP A 67 14.86 -19.00 10.25
C ASP A 67 13.56 -18.52 9.59
N GLY A 68 12.76 -19.46 9.08
CA GLY A 68 11.49 -19.16 8.42
C GLY A 68 10.46 -18.50 9.33
N GLN A 69 10.72 -18.44 10.64
CA GLN A 69 9.90 -17.76 11.65
C GLN A 69 10.29 -16.29 11.85
N ALA A 70 11.33 -15.80 11.16
CA ALA A 70 11.74 -14.41 11.22
C ALA A 70 10.56 -13.49 10.87
N ALA A 71 10.35 -12.45 11.70
CA ALA A 71 9.27 -11.49 11.52
C ALA A 71 9.42 -10.72 10.19
N ARG A 72 8.28 -10.39 9.58
CA ARG A 72 8.17 -9.59 8.37
C ARG A 72 7.53 -8.24 8.69
N PRO A 73 8.33 -7.19 8.91
CA PRO A 73 7.79 -5.87 9.24
C PRO A 73 6.93 -5.30 8.10
N LEU A 74 5.73 -4.85 8.45
CA LEU A 74 4.92 -3.96 7.63
C LEU A 74 5.18 -2.52 8.04
N LEU A 75 5.53 -1.67 7.09
CA LEU A 75 5.71 -0.23 7.26
C LEU A 75 4.61 0.52 6.51
N ILE A 76 4.06 1.55 7.15
CA ILE A 76 3.16 2.53 6.55
C ILE A 76 3.95 3.82 6.40
N LEU A 77 4.14 4.26 5.16
CA LEU A 77 4.85 5.50 4.83
C LEU A 77 3.84 6.49 4.23
N LEU A 78 3.77 7.68 4.80
CA LEU A 78 2.92 8.75 4.27
C LEU A 78 3.70 9.68 3.34
N GLY A 79 3.05 10.04 2.24
CA GLY A 79 3.52 11.06 1.30
C GLY A 79 3.50 12.46 1.89
N LYS A 80 4.29 13.36 1.29
CA LYS A 80 4.31 14.79 1.64
C LYS A 80 4.31 15.66 0.39
N ALA A 81 3.97 16.94 0.58
CA ALA A 81 3.94 17.96 -0.47
C ALA A 81 5.26 18.12 -1.24
N ASP A 82 6.40 17.97 -0.57
CA ASP A 82 7.72 18.02 -1.20
C ASP A 82 8.08 16.73 -1.96
N GLY A 83 7.19 15.73 -1.94
CA GLY A 83 7.37 14.43 -2.54
C GLY A 83 8.19 13.46 -1.68
N SER A 84 8.62 13.84 -0.48
CA SER A 84 9.28 12.94 0.46
C SER A 84 8.26 12.00 1.14
N LEU A 85 8.79 11.00 1.84
CA LEU A 85 8.01 10.05 2.62
C LEU A 85 8.36 10.20 4.10
N SER A 86 7.43 9.87 4.99
CA SER A 86 7.70 9.68 6.42
C SER A 86 7.10 8.39 6.95
N LEU A 87 7.80 7.73 7.85
CA LEU A 87 7.27 6.57 8.57
C LEU A 87 6.13 7.01 9.48
N TYR A 88 4.93 6.48 9.24
CA TYR A 88 3.75 6.70 10.06
C TYR A 88 3.55 5.58 11.08
N GLY A 89 3.70 4.33 10.63
CA GLY A 89 3.47 3.17 11.48
C GLY A 89 4.31 1.98 11.07
N ARG A 90 4.56 1.09 12.03
CA ARG A 90 5.21 -0.19 11.82
C ARG A 90 4.46 -1.27 12.60
N ASN A 91 4.27 -2.43 11.98
CA ASN A 91 3.73 -3.61 12.63
C ASN A 91 4.51 -4.85 12.22
N ASP A 92 5.01 -5.61 13.19
CA ASP A 92 5.87 -6.77 12.95
C ASP A 92 5.11 -8.12 13.04
N ASN A 93 3.78 -8.08 13.20
CA ASN A 93 2.94 -9.27 13.46
C ASN A 93 1.83 -9.49 12.41
N VAL A 94 1.45 -8.46 11.66
CA VAL A 94 0.35 -8.55 10.67
C VAL A 94 0.72 -9.48 9.51
N VAL A 95 1.98 -9.44 9.09
CA VAL A 95 2.50 -10.29 8.02
C VAL A 95 3.04 -11.56 8.66
N LEU A 96 2.45 -12.69 8.29
CA LEU A 96 2.90 -13.99 8.76
C LEU A 96 4.28 -14.32 8.20
N CYS A 97 5.05 -15.04 9.00
CA CYS A 97 6.40 -15.47 8.66
C CYS A 97 6.41 -16.44 7.45
N LYS A 98 7.59 -16.64 6.85
CA LYS A 98 7.78 -17.46 5.64
C LYS A 98 7.33 -18.91 5.79
N GLU A 99 7.35 -19.47 7.01
CA GLU A 99 6.95 -20.87 7.25
C GLU A 99 5.63 -20.98 8.03
N CYS A 100 4.92 -19.86 8.22
CA CYS A 100 3.69 -19.81 9.01
C CYS A 100 2.44 -20.35 8.27
N GLY A 101 2.56 -20.78 7.01
CA GLY A 101 1.44 -21.26 6.19
C GLY A 101 1.15 -22.74 6.33
N GLY A 102 1.81 -23.45 7.24
CA GLY A 102 1.65 -24.89 7.41
C GLY A 102 2.34 -25.68 6.30
N VAL A 103 1.70 -26.75 5.82
CA VAL A 103 2.29 -27.61 4.77
C VAL A 103 2.44 -26.87 3.45
N MET A 104 1.63 -25.82 3.23
CA MET A 104 1.69 -25.00 2.02
C MET A 104 2.89 -24.03 1.97
N GLY A 105 3.65 -23.88 3.07
CA GLY A 105 4.84 -23.02 3.11
C GLY A 105 4.51 -21.55 3.39
N ASP A 106 4.93 -20.66 2.49
CA ASP A 106 4.76 -19.21 2.67
C ASP A 106 3.31 -18.78 2.52
N PRO A 107 2.67 -18.26 3.59
CA PRO A 107 1.26 -17.91 3.53
C PRO A 107 0.98 -16.57 2.85
N LEU A 108 1.97 -15.66 2.74
CA LEU A 108 1.71 -14.32 2.19
C LEU A 108 1.33 -14.41 0.71
N GLN A 109 0.16 -13.87 0.36
CA GLN A 109 -0.32 -13.83 -1.02
C GLN A 109 -0.02 -12.50 -1.68
N GLU A 110 -0.58 -11.41 -1.12
CA GLU A 110 -0.41 -10.08 -1.66
C GLU A 110 -0.82 -8.97 -0.67
N ILE A 111 -0.47 -7.73 -1.02
CA ILE A 111 -1.08 -6.50 -0.53
C ILE A 111 -2.11 -6.02 -1.56
N VAL A 112 -3.38 -6.01 -1.20
CA VAL A 112 -4.44 -5.48 -2.07
C VAL A 112 -4.75 -4.04 -1.68
N VAL A 113 -4.65 -3.10 -2.63
CA VAL A 113 -5.07 -1.70 -2.44
C VAL A 113 -6.39 -1.46 -3.16
N LYS A 114 -7.40 -0.94 -2.43
CA LYS A 114 -8.71 -0.58 -2.97
C LYS A 114 -9.18 0.76 -2.40
N GLY A 115 -9.08 1.82 -3.20
CA GLY A 115 -9.38 3.18 -2.73
C GLY A 115 -8.45 3.56 -1.58
N HIS A 116 -9.04 3.97 -0.46
CA HIS A 116 -8.32 4.39 0.76
C HIS A 116 -8.10 3.24 1.77
N TYR A 117 -8.23 2.00 1.31
CA TYR A 117 -8.03 0.79 2.09
C TYR A 117 -6.87 -0.01 1.51
N PHE A 118 -6.18 -0.75 2.38
CA PHE A 118 -5.33 -1.85 1.96
C PHE A 118 -5.58 -3.08 2.83
N SER A 119 -5.40 -4.27 2.25
CA SER A 119 -5.38 -5.53 2.99
C SER A 119 -4.05 -6.24 2.82
N VAL A 120 -3.69 -7.03 3.83
CA VAL A 120 -2.64 -8.05 3.72
C VAL A 120 -3.32 -9.40 3.72
N GLU A 121 -3.15 -10.16 2.64
CA GLU A 121 -3.86 -11.41 2.41
C GLU A 121 -2.92 -12.60 2.56
N HIS A 122 -3.41 -13.61 3.28
CA HIS A 122 -2.69 -14.84 3.54
C HIS A 122 -3.55 -16.05 3.18
N TYR A 123 -2.89 -17.11 2.72
CA TYR A 123 -3.52 -18.40 2.43
C TYR A 123 -2.58 -19.54 2.83
N GLY A 124 -3.10 -20.54 3.52
CA GLY A 124 -2.29 -21.65 3.97
C GLY A 124 -3.11 -22.83 4.47
N GLY A 125 -2.43 -23.74 5.16
CA GLY A 125 -3.00 -24.93 5.78
C GLY A 125 -2.35 -26.22 5.30
N SER A 126 -3.13 -27.30 5.33
CA SER A 126 -2.73 -28.61 4.83
C SER A 126 -3.92 -29.29 4.14
N ILE A 127 -4.48 -30.35 4.73
CA ILE A 127 -5.76 -30.93 4.31
C ILE A 127 -6.87 -29.88 4.50
N ASP A 128 -6.92 -29.30 5.69
CA ASP A 128 -7.76 -28.14 5.96
C ASP A 128 -7.02 -26.87 5.56
N ARG A 129 -7.70 -26.04 4.76
CA ARG A 129 -7.16 -24.79 4.23
C ARG A 129 -7.84 -23.60 4.87
N TRP A 130 -7.10 -22.51 5.01
CA TRP A 130 -7.58 -21.26 5.58
C TRP A 130 -7.11 -20.06 4.77
N SER A 131 -7.87 -18.98 4.86
CA SER A 131 -7.46 -17.66 4.40
C SER A 131 -7.58 -16.67 5.55
N GLN A 132 -6.67 -15.70 5.60
CA GLN A 132 -6.72 -14.59 6.55
C GLN A 132 -6.50 -13.30 5.79
N VAL A 133 -7.44 -12.37 5.91
CA VAL A 133 -7.39 -11.04 5.31
C VAL A 133 -7.44 -10.02 6.43
N VAL A 134 -6.39 -9.21 6.56
CA VAL A 134 -6.34 -8.12 7.54
C VAL A 134 -6.43 -6.81 6.78
N THR A 135 -7.54 -6.09 6.95
CA THR A 135 -7.81 -4.84 6.24
C THR A 135 -7.61 -3.63 7.14
N PHE A 136 -6.91 -2.63 6.62
CA PHE A 136 -6.65 -1.37 7.28
C PHE A 136 -7.38 -0.23 6.56
N LYS A 137 -7.80 0.74 7.36
CA LYS A 137 -8.34 2.01 6.91
C LYS A 137 -7.72 3.10 7.77
N TYR A 138 -7.28 4.18 7.13
CA TYR A 138 -6.85 5.36 7.85
C TYR A 138 -8.05 6.02 8.54
N ASP A 139 -7.89 6.42 9.80
CA ASP A 139 -8.89 7.22 10.51
C ASP A 139 -8.65 8.71 10.21
N LEU A 140 -9.60 9.36 9.55
CA LEU A 140 -9.51 10.76 9.15
C LEU A 140 -9.91 11.74 10.26
N LEU A 141 -10.41 11.23 11.40
CA LEU A 141 -10.97 12.04 12.47
C LEU A 141 -9.95 12.39 13.57
N THR A 142 -8.73 11.88 13.46
CA THR A 142 -7.60 12.13 14.36
C THR A 142 -6.43 12.75 13.60
#